data_AF-I4I3D8-F1
#
_entry.id   AF-I4I3D8-F1
#
_cell.length_a   1.000
_cell.length_b   1.000
_cell.length_c   1.000
_cell.angle_alpha   90.00
_cell.angle_beta   90.00
_cell.angle_gamma   90.00
#
_symmetry.space_group_name_H-M   'P 1'
#
loop_
_entity.id
_entity.type
_entity.pdbx_description
1 polymer ?
#
loop_
_entity_poly.entity_id
_entity_poly.type
_entity_poly.pdbx_seq_one_letter_code
_entity_poly.pdbx_strand_id
1 'polypeptide(L)'
;MNDFPRQKLCEIITQYGQDVSDNPQRCEGLLKDFCGQYSKEVFLLVNALKKGVATELLKSQNQIPQAVILSKLTKRLQDELGIAEESAYWAVDSWGLALGVISQPRTKNDFQSQQQLIVERQQQAEKEQKQREEYEKKLDQSQQEIQQWKQEVGKLNEAITTARQQQNINQKSAHKFAANFVSILAGISALASFLLGIYAYQKNQQMGNLTENLNNLKSEYNQKVEKLTNKRNLLYNQVQNFQNTLEDVENNLENNLDLSGDTYLNLCNQTSNDIIDAAFMYWNGEGWKSQGWWNIKKGECTKVWVGFNYRGDIYLHGQINILKWGSDDFSFCATNTRFEFEKSDEMECSGDNYKVNAIKFLVFPGVNDYKFKDYKNYTE
;
A
#
# COMPACT_ATOMS: atom_id res chain seq x y z
N MET A 1 -17.80 6.94 -36.04
CA MET A 1 -18.93 7.89 -35.89
C MET A 1 -18.60 9.10 -36.74
N ASN A 2 -19.62 9.77 -37.27
CA ASN A 2 -19.42 10.98 -38.07
C ASN A 2 -19.09 12.18 -37.16
N ASP A 3 -18.19 13.06 -37.58
CA ASP A 3 -17.80 14.24 -36.80
C ASP A 3 -18.79 15.41 -36.92
N PHE A 4 -19.66 15.43 -37.93
CA PHE A 4 -20.62 16.52 -38.15
C PHE A 4 -21.54 16.76 -36.93
N PRO A 5 -22.17 15.74 -36.30
CA PRO A 5 -22.97 15.95 -35.08
C PRO A 5 -22.17 16.50 -33.89
N ARG A 6 -20.89 16.14 -33.77
CA ARG A 6 -19.99 16.69 -32.75
C ARG A 6 -19.70 18.17 -33.01
N GLN A 7 -19.40 18.53 -34.26
CA GLN A 7 -19.19 19.93 -34.65
C GLN A 7 -20.45 20.76 -34.38
N LYS A 8 -21.63 20.25 -34.75
CA LYS A 8 -22.91 20.89 -34.46
C LYS A 8 -23.20 21.00 -32.97
N LEU A 9 -22.81 20.02 -32.16
CA LEU A 9 -22.90 20.15 -30.70
C LEU A 9 -22.07 21.35 -30.19
N CYS A 10 -20.82 21.52 -30.65
CA CYS A 10 -20.00 22.67 -30.27
C CYS A 10 -20.63 24.00 -30.70
N GLU A 11 -21.16 24.07 -31.93
CA GLU A 11 -21.88 25.24 -32.43
C GLU A 11 -23.12 25.56 -31.59
N ILE A 12 -23.91 24.53 -31.23
CA ILE A 12 -25.11 24.68 -30.39
C ILE A 12 -24.74 25.27 -29.02
N ILE A 13 -23.73 24.72 -28.34
CA ILE A 13 -23.29 25.25 -27.03
C ILE A 13 -22.76 26.68 -27.17
N THR A 14 -22.03 26.99 -28.24
CA THR A 14 -21.52 28.35 -28.50
C THR A 14 -22.63 29.35 -28.76
N GLN A 15 -23.66 28.96 -29.54
CA GLN A 15 -24.73 29.85 -29.97
C GLN A 15 -25.82 30.03 -28.92
N TYR A 16 -26.18 28.97 -28.20
CA TYR A 16 -27.33 28.95 -27.30
C TYR A 16 -26.97 28.94 -25.81
N GLY A 17 -25.69 28.78 -25.48
CA GLY A 17 -25.18 28.76 -24.10
C GLY A 17 -24.94 27.36 -23.55
N GLN A 18 -24.14 27.29 -22.47
CA GLN A 18 -23.85 26.04 -21.75
C GLN A 18 -25.07 25.47 -21.02
N ASP A 19 -26.11 26.28 -20.76
CA ASP A 19 -27.39 25.89 -20.16
C ASP A 19 -28.17 24.85 -21.00
N VAL A 20 -27.85 24.73 -22.30
CA VAL A 20 -28.36 23.64 -23.14
C VAL A 20 -27.93 22.27 -22.61
N SER A 21 -26.78 22.20 -21.91
CA SER A 21 -26.32 20.96 -21.28
C SER A 21 -27.11 20.57 -20.02
N ASP A 22 -27.89 21.49 -19.45
CA ASP A 22 -28.73 21.21 -18.28
C ASP A 22 -30.12 20.66 -18.67
N ASN A 23 -30.50 20.74 -19.95
CA ASN A 23 -31.80 20.29 -20.45
C ASN A 23 -31.65 19.30 -21.62
N PRO A 24 -31.65 17.98 -21.34
CA PRO A 24 -31.48 16.96 -22.37
C PRO A 24 -32.54 16.98 -23.47
N GLN A 25 -33.78 17.36 -23.17
CA GLN A 25 -34.87 17.44 -24.16
C GLN A 25 -34.65 18.60 -25.14
N ARG A 26 -34.23 19.76 -24.63
CA ARG A 26 -33.87 20.92 -25.45
C ARG A 26 -32.67 20.62 -26.34
N CYS A 27 -31.64 20.00 -25.77
CA CYS A 27 -30.46 19.57 -26.53
C CYS A 27 -30.83 18.54 -27.61
N GLU A 28 -31.67 17.55 -27.28
CA GLU A 28 -32.14 16.53 -28.23
C GLU A 28 -32.94 17.13 -29.40
N GLY A 29 -33.80 18.13 -29.13
CA GLY A 29 -34.54 18.84 -30.16
C GLY A 29 -33.62 19.55 -31.15
N LEU A 30 -32.69 20.37 -30.64
CA LEU A 30 -31.71 21.09 -31.46
C LEU A 30 -30.84 20.13 -32.29
N LEU A 31 -30.34 19.06 -31.67
CA LEU A 31 -29.56 18.06 -32.39
C LEU A 31 -30.38 17.33 -33.46
N LYS A 32 -31.68 17.09 -33.27
CA LYS A 32 -32.54 16.48 -34.29
C LYS A 32 -32.79 17.42 -35.47
N ASP A 33 -32.94 18.71 -35.20
CA ASP A 33 -33.14 19.73 -36.25
C ASP A 33 -31.92 19.85 -37.16
N PHE A 34 -30.70 19.83 -36.59
CA PHE A 34 -29.46 19.95 -37.37
C PHE A 34 -28.86 18.62 -37.84
N CYS A 35 -29.13 17.52 -37.13
CA CYS A 35 -28.45 16.24 -37.33
C CYS A 35 -29.41 15.05 -37.43
N GLY A 36 -30.65 15.25 -37.87
CA GLY A 36 -31.68 14.20 -37.94
C GLY A 36 -31.29 12.93 -38.72
N GLN A 37 -30.39 13.04 -39.71
CA GLN A 37 -29.85 11.89 -40.46
C GLN A 37 -28.79 11.07 -39.70
N TYR A 38 -28.29 11.56 -38.56
CA TYR A 38 -27.26 10.95 -37.72
C TYR A 38 -27.85 10.44 -36.40
N SER A 39 -28.92 9.63 -36.49
CA SER A 39 -29.70 9.17 -35.34
C SER A 39 -28.86 8.44 -34.28
N LYS A 40 -27.83 7.71 -34.68
CA LYS A 40 -26.89 7.02 -33.78
C LYS A 40 -26.07 8.02 -32.97
N GLU A 41 -25.46 9.00 -33.61
CA GLU A 41 -24.65 10.03 -32.96
C GLU A 41 -25.52 10.91 -32.05
N VAL A 42 -26.71 11.33 -32.51
CA VAL A 42 -27.67 12.08 -31.69
C VAL A 42 -28.05 11.28 -30.46
N PHE A 43 -28.36 9.98 -30.61
CA PHE A 43 -28.63 9.09 -29.49
C PHE A 43 -27.47 9.04 -28.49
N LEU A 44 -26.23 8.92 -28.95
CA LEU A 44 -25.05 8.85 -28.08
C LEU A 44 -24.83 10.16 -27.30
N LEU A 45 -24.91 11.31 -27.96
CA LEU A 45 -24.72 12.62 -27.32
C LEU A 45 -25.79 12.90 -26.27
N VAL A 46 -27.05 12.62 -26.60
CA VAL A 46 -28.18 12.85 -25.70
C VAL A 46 -28.15 11.90 -24.51
N ASN A 47 -27.80 10.63 -24.71
CA ASN A 47 -27.71 9.70 -23.59
C ASN A 47 -26.49 9.98 -22.70
N ALA A 48 -25.35 10.38 -23.28
CA ALA A 48 -24.22 10.87 -22.49
C ALA A 48 -24.63 12.06 -21.60
N LEU A 49 -25.42 12.99 -22.14
CA LEU A 49 -25.96 14.11 -21.39
C LEU A 49 -26.89 13.66 -20.25
N LYS A 50 -27.85 12.76 -20.55
CA LYS A 50 -28.76 12.17 -19.56
C LYS A 50 -28.02 11.41 -18.43
N LYS A 51 -26.83 10.88 -18.72
CA LYS A 51 -25.93 10.23 -17.75
C LYS A 51 -24.99 11.20 -17.02
N GLY A 52 -25.24 12.50 -17.13
CA GLY A 52 -24.51 13.53 -16.39
C GLY A 52 -23.07 13.73 -16.85
N VAL A 53 -22.71 13.31 -18.07
CA VAL A 53 -21.34 13.46 -18.59
C VAL A 53 -20.94 14.93 -18.64
N ALA A 54 -21.79 15.81 -19.18
CA ALA A 54 -21.50 17.25 -19.25
C ALA A 54 -21.30 17.87 -17.86
N THR A 55 -22.22 17.58 -16.93
CA THR A 55 -22.16 18.07 -15.56
C THR A 55 -20.89 17.62 -14.85
N GLU A 56 -20.51 16.35 -14.95
CA GLU A 56 -19.33 15.83 -14.27
C GLU A 56 -18.02 16.34 -14.88
N LEU A 57 -17.99 16.56 -16.20
CA LEU A 57 -16.86 17.21 -16.88
C LEU A 57 -16.65 18.64 -16.38
N LEU A 58 -17.72 19.42 -16.24
CA LEU A 58 -17.65 20.80 -15.72
C LEU A 58 -17.27 20.83 -14.23
N LYS A 59 -17.88 19.96 -13.41
CA LYS A 59 -17.58 19.90 -11.96
C LYS A 59 -16.14 19.46 -11.68
N SER A 60 -15.59 18.58 -12.51
CA SER A 60 -14.28 17.94 -12.28
C SER A 60 -13.10 18.68 -12.93
N GLN A 61 -13.34 19.73 -13.73
CA GLN A 61 -12.34 20.45 -14.53
C GLN A 61 -11.13 20.98 -13.73
N ASN A 62 -11.27 21.10 -12.40
CA ASN A 62 -10.24 21.60 -11.49
C ASN A 62 -9.90 20.65 -10.32
N GLN A 63 -10.46 19.42 -10.30
CA GLN A 63 -10.32 18.48 -9.18
C GLN A 63 -9.67 17.16 -9.57
N ILE A 64 -9.87 16.71 -10.81
CA ILE A 64 -9.41 15.41 -11.30
C ILE A 64 -8.65 15.64 -12.61
N PRO A 65 -7.46 15.03 -12.82
CA PRO A 65 -6.75 15.11 -14.09
C PRO A 65 -7.67 14.75 -15.26
N GLN A 66 -7.67 15.60 -16.29
CA GLN A 66 -8.57 15.51 -17.45
C GLN A 66 -8.58 14.11 -18.09
N ALA A 67 -7.41 13.48 -18.25
CA ALA A 67 -7.31 12.12 -18.79
C ALA A 67 -8.03 11.07 -17.93
N VAL A 68 -8.00 11.23 -16.60
CA VAL A 68 -8.61 10.31 -15.64
C VAL A 68 -10.13 10.44 -15.67
N ILE A 69 -10.66 11.67 -15.63
CA ILE A 69 -12.12 11.87 -15.65
C ILE A 69 -12.73 11.43 -16.97
N LEU A 70 -12.08 11.72 -18.09
CA LEU A 70 -12.55 11.30 -19.41
C LEU A 70 -12.56 9.77 -19.54
N SER A 71 -11.53 9.07 -19.03
CA SER A 71 -11.48 7.61 -19.02
C SER A 71 -12.53 6.98 -18.10
N LYS A 72 -12.73 7.55 -16.90
CA LYS A 72 -13.78 7.12 -15.97
C LYS A 72 -15.17 7.27 -16.57
N LEU A 73 -15.46 8.42 -17.19
CA LEU A 73 -16.75 8.67 -17.85
C LEU A 73 -16.96 7.77 -19.07
N THR A 74 -15.89 7.51 -19.83
CA THR A 74 -15.93 6.58 -20.96
C THR A 74 -16.32 5.18 -20.48
N LYS A 75 -15.66 4.69 -19.41
CA LYS A 75 -15.94 3.38 -18.84
C LYS A 75 -17.36 3.29 -18.27
N ARG A 76 -17.79 4.31 -17.52
CA ARG A 76 -19.17 4.36 -16.98
C ARG A 76 -20.21 4.33 -18.09
N LEU A 77 -20.02 5.12 -19.14
CA LEU A 77 -20.97 5.20 -20.24
C LEU A 77 -21.04 3.89 -21.03
N GLN A 78 -19.91 3.17 -21.17
CA GLN A 78 -19.87 1.81 -21.71
C GLN A 78 -20.72 0.86 -20.88
N ASP A 79 -20.48 0.83 -19.57
CA ASP A 79 -21.13 -0.12 -18.65
C ASP A 79 -22.62 0.16 -18.48
N GLU A 80 -23.02 1.44 -18.39
CA GLU A 80 -24.42 1.82 -18.17
C GLU A 80 -25.31 1.77 -19.42
N LEU A 81 -24.74 2.00 -20.60
CA LEU A 81 -25.51 1.95 -21.86
C LEU A 81 -25.31 0.65 -22.64
N GLY A 82 -24.39 -0.22 -22.21
CA GLY A 82 -24.06 -1.46 -22.93
C GLY A 82 -23.53 -1.20 -24.35
N ILE A 83 -22.87 -0.07 -24.57
CA ILE A 83 -22.36 0.33 -25.89
C ILE A 83 -20.91 -0.05 -26.07
N ALA A 84 -20.46 -0.09 -27.32
CA ALA A 84 -19.04 -0.25 -27.62
C ALA A 84 -18.24 0.91 -27.01
N GLU A 85 -17.06 0.59 -26.48
CA GLU A 85 -16.13 1.53 -25.85
C GLU A 85 -15.80 2.71 -26.76
N GLU A 86 -15.58 2.46 -28.06
CA GLU A 86 -15.36 3.53 -29.05
C GLU A 86 -16.52 4.53 -29.10
N SER A 87 -17.75 4.03 -28.96
CA SER A 87 -18.97 4.87 -28.98
C SER A 87 -19.10 5.70 -27.70
N ALA A 88 -18.75 5.10 -26.56
CA ALA A 88 -18.70 5.83 -25.28
C ALA A 88 -17.62 6.91 -25.31
N TYR A 89 -16.43 6.56 -25.79
CA TYR A 89 -15.29 7.46 -25.93
C TYR A 89 -15.62 8.65 -26.82
N TRP A 90 -16.19 8.40 -28.00
CA TRP A 90 -16.55 9.46 -28.93
C TRP A 90 -17.60 10.42 -28.35
N ALA A 91 -18.57 9.91 -27.59
CA ALA A 91 -19.60 10.73 -26.94
C ALA A 91 -19.02 11.62 -25.84
N VAL A 92 -18.15 11.06 -24.98
CA VAL A 92 -17.46 11.79 -23.91
C VAL A 92 -16.55 12.87 -24.48
N ASP A 93 -15.79 12.57 -25.54
CA ASP A 93 -14.93 13.55 -26.20
C ASP A 93 -15.72 14.65 -26.89
N SER A 94 -16.87 14.33 -27.47
CA SER A 94 -17.72 15.33 -28.11
C SER A 94 -18.27 16.34 -27.10
N TRP A 95 -18.65 15.88 -25.90
CA TRP A 95 -19.02 16.78 -24.80
C TRP A 95 -17.81 17.53 -24.24
N GLY A 96 -16.65 16.88 -24.11
CA GLY A 96 -15.42 17.53 -23.70
C GLY A 96 -15.01 18.69 -24.62
N LEU A 97 -15.19 18.51 -25.94
CA LEU A 97 -14.94 19.55 -26.95
C LEU A 97 -15.96 20.68 -26.86
N ALA A 98 -17.26 20.34 -26.81
CA ALA A 98 -18.33 21.33 -26.79
C ALA A 98 -18.29 22.22 -25.54
N LEU A 99 -17.77 21.70 -24.42
CA LEU A 99 -17.63 22.42 -23.16
C LEU A 99 -16.26 23.09 -22.98
N GLY A 100 -15.34 22.94 -23.94
CA GLY A 100 -13.98 23.49 -23.85
C GLY A 100 -13.09 22.81 -22.80
N VAL A 101 -13.45 21.60 -22.36
CA VAL A 101 -12.63 20.79 -21.43
C VAL A 101 -11.44 20.18 -22.16
N ILE A 102 -11.59 19.88 -23.45
CA ILE A 102 -10.51 19.40 -24.32
C ILE A 102 -10.48 20.26 -25.59
N SER A 103 -9.29 20.53 -26.12
CA SER A 103 -9.12 21.32 -27.36
C SER A 103 -9.17 20.48 -28.63
N GLN A 104 -8.94 19.17 -28.51
CA GLN A 104 -8.93 18.21 -29.62
C GLN A 104 -9.40 16.84 -29.11
N PRO A 105 -10.02 16.00 -29.97
CA PRO A 105 -10.36 14.63 -29.59
C PRO A 105 -9.11 13.89 -29.13
N ARG A 106 -9.26 13.06 -28.09
CA ARG A 106 -8.17 12.15 -27.67
C ARG A 106 -7.85 11.21 -28.85
N THR A 107 -6.61 10.75 -28.97
CA THR A 107 -6.26 9.77 -30.01
C THR A 107 -6.53 8.34 -29.52
N LYS A 108 -6.90 7.45 -30.45
CA LYS A 108 -7.16 6.03 -30.12
C LYS A 108 -5.92 5.33 -29.53
N ASN A 109 -4.72 5.83 -29.86
CA ASN A 109 -3.44 5.33 -29.38
C ASN A 109 -3.17 5.67 -27.90
N ASP A 110 -3.59 6.84 -27.41
CA ASP A 110 -3.40 7.24 -26.00
C ASP A 110 -4.13 6.29 -25.01
N PHE A 111 -5.20 5.66 -25.50
CA PHE A 111 -6.08 4.78 -24.74
C PHE A 111 -5.61 3.33 -24.71
N GLN A 112 -5.25 2.78 -25.87
CA GLN A 112 -4.75 1.41 -25.98
C GLN A 112 -3.41 1.24 -25.24
N SER A 113 -2.52 2.23 -25.31
CA SER A 113 -1.25 2.18 -24.61
C SER A 113 -1.41 2.20 -23.09
N GLN A 114 -2.33 2.99 -22.52
CA GLN A 114 -2.51 3.07 -21.06
C GLN A 114 -3.25 1.86 -20.48
N GLN A 115 -4.31 1.37 -21.13
CA GLN A 115 -5.00 0.15 -20.65
C GLN A 115 -4.11 -1.08 -20.77
N GLN A 116 -3.36 -1.21 -21.87
CA GLN A 116 -2.46 -2.34 -22.07
C GLN A 116 -1.31 -2.32 -21.06
N LEU A 117 -0.72 -1.15 -20.77
CA LEU A 117 0.30 -1.00 -19.72
C LEU A 117 -0.22 -1.30 -18.30
N ILE A 118 -1.50 -1.05 -18.01
CA ILE A 118 -2.09 -1.37 -16.70
C ILE A 118 -2.34 -2.87 -16.59
N VAL A 119 -2.91 -3.49 -17.62
CA VAL A 119 -3.20 -4.94 -17.65
C VAL A 119 -1.90 -5.74 -17.64
N GLU A 120 -0.89 -5.35 -18.43
CA GLU A 120 0.42 -6.02 -18.46
C GLU A 120 1.13 -5.91 -17.11
N ARG A 121 1.07 -4.75 -16.44
CA ARG A 121 1.64 -4.58 -15.09
C ARG A 121 0.89 -5.37 -14.01
N GLN A 122 -0.44 -5.44 -14.09
CA GLN A 122 -1.24 -6.26 -13.17
C GLN A 122 -0.92 -7.75 -13.33
N GLN A 123 -0.83 -8.24 -14.57
CA GLN A 123 -0.47 -9.62 -14.86
C GLN A 123 0.96 -9.97 -14.42
N GLN A 124 1.88 -9.01 -14.55
CA GLN A 124 3.26 -9.17 -14.09
C GLN A 124 3.32 -9.25 -12.55
N ALA A 125 2.62 -8.35 -11.85
CA ALA A 125 2.55 -8.33 -10.39
C ALA A 125 1.93 -9.63 -9.84
N GLU A 126 0.87 -10.15 -10.46
CA GLU A 126 0.25 -11.43 -10.06
C GLU A 126 1.19 -12.63 -10.27
N LYS A 127 1.98 -12.64 -11.35
CA LYS A 127 2.99 -13.70 -11.59
C LYS A 127 4.09 -13.67 -10.55
N GLU A 128 4.61 -12.49 -10.24
CA GLU A 128 5.65 -12.30 -9.24
C GLU A 128 5.16 -12.64 -7.83
N GLN A 129 3.91 -12.31 -7.50
CA GLN A 129 3.28 -12.70 -6.25
C GLN A 129 3.16 -14.22 -6.11
N LYS A 130 2.62 -14.91 -7.14
CA LYS A 130 2.53 -16.38 -7.13
C LYS A 130 3.90 -17.03 -7.00
N GLN A 131 4.91 -16.47 -7.65
CA GLN A 131 6.26 -16.97 -7.56
C GLN A 131 6.85 -16.77 -6.15
N ARG A 132 6.60 -15.62 -5.49
CA ARG A 132 6.98 -15.39 -4.08
C ARG A 132 6.31 -16.38 -3.15
N GLU A 133 5.01 -16.60 -3.26
CA GLU A 133 4.26 -17.55 -2.44
C GLU A 133 4.79 -19.00 -2.61
N GLU A 134 5.22 -19.37 -3.81
CA GLU A 134 5.85 -20.68 -4.06
C GLU A 134 7.24 -20.78 -3.39
N TYR A 135 8.04 -19.72 -3.43
CA TYR A 135 9.34 -19.69 -2.76
C TYR A 135 9.21 -19.72 -1.23
N GLU A 136 8.23 -19.01 -0.66
CA GLU A 136 7.94 -19.04 0.78
C GLU A 136 7.54 -20.45 1.23
N LYS A 137 6.66 -21.14 0.50
CA LYS A 137 6.32 -22.54 0.81
C LYS A 137 7.54 -23.47 0.79
N LYS A 138 8.43 -23.30 -0.19
CA LYS A 138 9.68 -24.08 -0.28
C LYS A 138 10.64 -23.76 0.88
N LEU A 139 10.65 -22.52 1.34
CA LEU A 139 11.45 -22.09 2.49
C LEU A 139 10.89 -22.72 3.77
N ASP A 140 9.59 -22.64 4.00
CA ASP A 140 8.91 -23.24 5.16
C ASP A 140 9.12 -24.75 5.22
N GLN A 141 8.94 -25.44 4.09
CA GLN A 141 9.20 -26.88 4.00
C GLN A 141 10.66 -27.22 4.37
N SER A 142 11.62 -26.45 3.84
CA SER A 142 13.04 -26.66 4.16
C SER A 142 13.33 -26.41 5.65
N GLN A 143 12.66 -25.43 6.28
CA GLN A 143 12.79 -25.16 7.71
C GLN A 143 12.20 -26.29 8.56
N GLN A 144 11.04 -26.83 8.18
CA GLN A 144 10.42 -27.97 8.87
C GLN A 144 11.30 -29.22 8.82
N GLU A 145 11.91 -29.52 7.67
CA GLU A 145 12.86 -30.62 7.52
C GLU A 145 14.08 -30.44 8.44
N ILE A 146 14.62 -29.22 8.56
CA ILE A 146 15.71 -28.92 9.49
C ILE A 146 15.28 -29.18 10.94
N GLN A 147 14.05 -28.82 11.33
CA GLN A 147 13.57 -29.05 12.70
C GLN A 147 13.39 -30.54 13.02
N GLN A 148 12.83 -31.32 12.09
CA GLN A 148 12.71 -32.76 12.25
C GLN A 148 14.09 -33.40 12.42
N TRP A 149 15.05 -33.01 11.59
CA TRP A 149 16.42 -33.51 11.70
C TRP A 149 17.09 -33.15 13.02
N LYS A 150 16.87 -31.93 13.55
CA LYS A 150 17.37 -31.56 14.88
C LYS A 150 16.81 -32.44 15.99
N GLN A 151 15.53 -32.80 15.92
CA GLN A 151 14.89 -33.67 16.90
C GLN A 151 15.45 -35.09 16.86
N GLU A 152 15.66 -35.65 15.66
CA GLU A 152 16.25 -36.98 15.50
C GLU A 152 17.68 -37.06 16.04
N VAL A 153 18.49 -36.03 15.78
CA VAL A 153 19.85 -35.93 16.35
C VAL A 153 19.82 -35.79 17.87
N GLY A 154 18.86 -35.05 18.43
CA GLY A 154 18.64 -34.96 19.87
C GLY A 154 18.40 -36.34 20.51
N LYS A 155 17.47 -37.12 19.94
CA LYS A 155 17.16 -38.49 20.41
C LYS A 155 18.38 -39.40 20.34
N LEU A 156 19.17 -39.29 19.28
CA LEU A 156 20.38 -40.09 19.12
C LEU A 156 21.44 -39.76 20.18
N ASN A 157 21.64 -38.46 20.47
CA ASN A 157 22.57 -37.99 21.49
C ASN A 157 22.17 -38.47 22.90
N GLU A 158 20.87 -38.47 23.21
CA GLU A 158 20.36 -39.03 24.49
C GLU A 158 20.61 -40.54 24.60
N ALA A 159 20.35 -41.29 23.51
CA ALA A 159 20.61 -42.73 23.47
C ALA A 159 22.09 -43.06 23.69
N ILE A 160 23.00 -42.29 23.07
CA ILE A 160 24.45 -42.43 23.26
C ILE A 160 24.85 -42.09 24.70
N THR A 161 24.26 -41.05 25.27
CA THR A 161 24.56 -40.61 26.65
C THR A 161 24.13 -41.67 27.65
N THR A 162 22.95 -42.27 27.44
CA THR A 162 22.44 -43.39 28.24
C THR A 162 23.32 -44.64 28.11
N ALA A 163 23.74 -44.99 26.89
CA ALA A 163 24.66 -46.10 26.65
C ALA A 163 26.01 -45.92 27.35
N ARG A 164 26.58 -44.70 27.32
CA ARG A 164 27.82 -44.34 28.04
C ARG A 164 27.67 -44.39 29.56
N GLN A 165 26.55 -43.90 30.10
CA GLN A 165 26.29 -43.97 31.55
C GLN A 165 26.17 -45.42 32.03
N GLN A 166 25.46 -46.28 31.28
CA GLN A 166 25.36 -47.70 31.61
C GLN A 166 26.73 -48.41 31.57
N GLN A 167 27.60 -48.03 30.64
CA GLN A 167 28.98 -48.54 30.57
C GLN A 167 29.80 -48.11 31.80
N ASN A 168 29.71 -46.85 32.22
CA ASN A 168 30.42 -46.35 33.41
C ASN A 168 29.92 -47.00 34.73
N ILE A 169 28.62 -47.27 34.85
CA ILE A 169 28.05 -47.98 36.00
C ILE A 169 28.58 -49.42 36.05
N ASN A 170 28.61 -50.10 34.90
CA ASN A 170 29.12 -51.47 34.78
C ASN A 170 30.65 -51.56 35.02
N GLN A 171 31.41 -50.52 34.69
CA GLN A 171 32.85 -50.46 34.95
C GLN A 171 33.15 -50.18 36.44
N LYS A 172 32.37 -49.31 37.10
CA LYS A 172 32.47 -49.08 38.55
C LYS A 172 32.05 -50.31 39.37
N SER A 173 31.03 -51.05 38.96
CA SER A 173 30.63 -52.29 39.62
C SER A 173 31.68 -53.40 39.46
N ALA A 174 32.32 -53.51 38.29
CA ALA A 174 33.44 -54.41 38.06
C ALA A 174 34.67 -54.09 38.93
N HIS A 175 35.02 -52.81 39.10
CA HIS A 175 36.10 -52.40 40.02
C HIS A 175 35.76 -52.64 41.50
N LYS A 176 34.50 -52.45 41.90
CA LYS A 176 34.06 -52.70 43.28
C LYS A 176 34.00 -54.20 43.61
N PHE A 177 33.73 -55.05 42.62
CA PHE A 177 33.81 -56.52 42.74
C PHE A 177 35.26 -57.04 42.80
N ALA A 178 36.19 -56.43 42.05
CA ALA A 178 37.60 -56.82 42.04
C ALA A 178 38.34 -56.49 43.36
N ALA A 179 37.91 -55.47 44.10
CA ALA A 179 38.53 -55.10 45.38
C ALA A 179 38.17 -56.03 46.55
N ASN A 180 37.07 -56.78 46.48
CA ASN A 180 36.59 -57.66 47.56
C ASN A 180 36.97 -59.14 47.41
N PHE A 181 37.74 -59.52 46.38
CA PHE A 181 38.08 -60.92 46.06
C PHE A 181 39.60 -61.17 45.93
N VAL A 182 40.44 -60.43 46.65
CA VAL A 182 41.89 -60.66 46.73
C VAL A 182 42.27 -61.72 47.79
N SER A 183 41.33 -62.20 48.61
CA SER A 183 41.63 -63.17 49.69
C SER A 183 40.97 -64.55 49.56
N ILE A 184 40.16 -64.84 48.53
CA ILE A 184 39.51 -66.15 48.36
C ILE A 184 39.57 -66.59 46.90
N LEU A 185 40.32 -67.68 46.65
CA LEU A 185 40.42 -68.51 45.45
C LEU A 185 41.34 -68.06 44.30
N ALA A 186 42.65 -68.30 44.50
CA ALA A 186 43.68 -68.44 43.46
C ALA A 186 43.47 -69.65 42.50
N GLY A 187 42.26 -70.17 42.38
CA GLY A 187 41.90 -71.30 41.51
C GLY A 187 40.76 -71.02 40.52
N ILE A 188 40.07 -69.86 40.63
CA ILE A 188 39.00 -69.44 39.70
C ILE A 188 39.44 -68.18 38.90
N SER A 189 40.63 -67.64 39.20
CA SER A 189 41.13 -66.37 38.66
C SER A 189 41.44 -66.39 37.16
N ALA A 190 41.77 -67.53 36.55
CA ALA A 190 42.07 -67.58 35.12
C ALA A 190 40.79 -67.56 34.25
N LEU A 191 39.79 -68.38 34.58
CA LEU A 191 38.55 -68.46 33.81
C LEU A 191 37.66 -67.23 34.02
N ALA A 192 37.57 -66.69 35.25
CA ALA A 192 36.80 -65.47 35.49
C ALA A 192 37.46 -64.24 34.84
N SER A 193 38.80 -64.11 34.87
CA SER A 193 39.51 -63.03 34.17
C SER A 193 39.50 -63.20 32.66
N PHE A 194 39.51 -64.45 32.16
CA PHE A 194 39.37 -64.75 30.73
C PHE A 194 37.94 -64.47 30.24
N LEU A 195 36.90 -64.84 30.99
CA LEU A 195 35.51 -64.53 30.64
C LEU A 195 35.19 -63.04 30.80
N LEU A 196 35.72 -62.36 31.83
CA LEU A 196 35.64 -60.90 31.95
C LEU A 196 36.45 -60.20 30.85
N GLY A 197 37.59 -60.77 30.45
CA GLY A 197 38.40 -60.30 29.33
C GLY A 197 37.68 -60.46 27.99
N ILE A 198 37.04 -61.59 27.73
CA ILE A 198 36.19 -61.83 26.55
C ILE A 198 34.97 -60.93 26.57
N TYR A 199 34.28 -60.81 27.72
CA TYR A 199 33.13 -59.93 27.89
C TYR A 199 33.50 -58.46 27.67
N ALA A 200 34.60 -58.00 28.28
CA ALA A 200 35.12 -56.65 28.10
C ALA A 200 35.59 -56.42 26.65
N TYR A 201 36.26 -57.40 26.03
CA TYR A 201 36.69 -57.33 24.63
C TYR A 201 35.50 -57.26 23.67
N GLN A 202 34.47 -58.09 23.85
CA GLN A 202 33.22 -58.02 23.08
C GLN A 202 32.49 -56.69 23.28
N LYS A 203 32.38 -56.20 24.52
CA LYS A 203 31.76 -54.91 24.81
C LYS A 203 32.56 -53.75 24.23
N ASN A 204 33.89 -53.82 24.26
CA ASN A 204 34.77 -52.79 23.71
C ASN A 204 34.73 -52.78 22.17
N GLN A 205 34.62 -53.95 21.53
CA GLN A 205 34.33 -54.04 20.09
C GLN A 205 32.95 -53.47 19.73
N GLN A 206 31.90 -53.79 20.49
CA GLN A 206 30.57 -53.20 20.27
C GLN A 206 30.58 -51.67 20.44
N MET A 207 31.33 -51.16 21.42
CA MET A 207 31.50 -49.72 21.62
C MET A 207 32.34 -49.06 20.51
N GLY A 208 33.34 -49.76 19.96
CA GLY A 208 34.10 -49.34 18.79
C GLY A 208 33.21 -49.18 17.56
N ASN A 209 32.43 -50.21 17.24
CA ASN A 209 31.48 -50.19 16.11
C ASN A 209 30.41 -49.11 16.27
N LEU A 210 29.91 -48.90 17.50
CA LEU A 210 28.95 -47.83 17.78
C LEU A 210 29.58 -46.44 17.62
N THR A 211 30.85 -46.28 18.00
CA THR A 211 31.60 -45.02 17.84
C THR A 211 31.87 -44.71 16.37
N GLU A 212 32.19 -45.73 15.57
CA GLU A 212 32.40 -45.59 14.13
C GLU A 212 31.10 -45.22 13.41
N ASN A 213 29.99 -45.91 13.72
CA ASN A 213 28.67 -45.57 13.19
C ASN A 213 28.24 -44.15 13.57
N LEU A 214 28.54 -43.71 14.80
CA LEU A 214 28.29 -42.34 15.23
C LEU A 214 29.10 -41.31 14.45
N ASN A 215 30.38 -41.59 14.21
CA ASN A 215 31.24 -40.68 13.44
C ASN A 215 30.77 -40.57 11.98
N ASN A 216 30.34 -41.68 11.37
CA ASN A 216 29.77 -41.70 10.03
C ASN A 216 28.46 -40.91 9.97
N LEU A 217 27.54 -41.13 10.92
CA LEU A 217 26.28 -40.40 10.98
C LEU A 217 26.48 -38.91 11.26
N LYS A 218 27.47 -38.55 12.09
CA LYS A 218 27.85 -37.15 12.34
C LYS A 218 28.44 -36.49 11.09
N SER A 219 29.23 -37.22 10.32
CA SER A 219 29.77 -36.76 9.04
C SER A 219 28.64 -36.49 8.04
N GLU A 220 27.71 -37.44 7.88
CA GLU A 220 26.54 -37.30 7.01
C GLU A 220 25.65 -36.13 7.43
N TYR A 221 25.41 -35.98 8.74
CA TYR A 221 24.69 -34.85 9.30
C TYR A 221 25.36 -33.51 8.94
N ASN A 222 26.67 -33.38 9.18
CA ASN A 222 27.41 -32.15 8.90
C ASN A 222 27.33 -31.78 7.41
N GLN A 223 27.46 -32.76 6.52
CA GLN A 223 27.37 -32.55 5.08
C GLN A 223 25.97 -32.06 4.66
N LYS A 224 24.92 -32.61 5.27
CA LYS A 224 23.54 -32.19 5.00
C LYS A 224 23.25 -30.78 5.52
N VAL A 225 23.76 -30.45 6.71
CA VAL A 225 23.65 -29.11 7.30
C VAL A 225 24.36 -28.08 6.42
N GLU A 226 25.55 -28.38 5.92
CA GLU A 226 26.29 -27.50 5.03
C GLU A 226 25.52 -27.22 3.73
N LYS A 227 24.97 -28.27 3.10
CA LYS A 227 24.15 -28.14 1.88
C LYS A 227 22.91 -27.27 2.10
N LEU A 228 22.21 -27.46 3.21
CA LEU A 228 21.02 -26.67 3.56
C LEU A 228 21.38 -25.23 3.89
N THR A 229 22.52 -25.00 4.57
CA THR A 229 23.04 -23.67 4.88
C THR A 229 23.37 -22.89 3.61
N ASN A 230 24.03 -23.54 2.64
CA ASN A 230 24.35 -22.93 1.34
C ASN A 230 23.09 -22.58 0.55
N LYS A 231 22.10 -23.48 0.53
CA LYS A 231 20.81 -23.21 -0.13
C LYS A 231 20.07 -22.04 0.52
N ARG A 232 20.05 -21.98 1.86
CA ARG A 232 19.47 -20.85 2.61
C ARG A 232 20.17 -19.53 2.26
N ASN A 233 21.50 -19.50 2.25
CA ASN A 233 22.26 -18.29 1.94
C ASN A 233 22.01 -17.81 0.50
N LEU A 234 21.91 -18.74 -0.45
CA LEU A 234 21.54 -18.41 -1.84
C LEU A 234 20.14 -17.77 -1.90
N LEU A 235 19.17 -18.37 -1.21
CA LEU A 235 17.80 -17.85 -1.19
C LEU A 235 17.72 -16.48 -0.48
N TYR A 236 18.45 -16.31 0.62
CA TYR A 236 18.57 -15.04 1.33
C TYR A 236 19.11 -13.93 0.42
N ASN A 237 20.19 -14.21 -0.31
CA ASN A 237 20.76 -13.24 -1.26
C ASN A 237 19.79 -12.91 -2.41
N GLN A 238 19.02 -13.89 -2.89
CA GLN A 238 17.98 -13.65 -3.89
C GLN A 238 16.88 -12.74 -3.36
N VAL A 239 16.39 -12.99 -2.14
CA VAL A 239 15.38 -12.14 -1.48
C VAL A 239 15.91 -10.72 -1.27
N GLN A 240 17.15 -10.57 -0.79
CA GLN A 240 17.77 -9.25 -0.61
C GLN A 240 17.91 -8.49 -1.94
N ASN A 241 18.34 -9.16 -3.01
CA ASN A 241 18.37 -8.53 -4.33
C ASN A 241 16.99 -8.05 -4.76
N PHE A 242 15.93 -8.86 -4.59
CA PHE A 242 14.58 -8.44 -4.92
C PHE A 242 14.11 -7.24 -4.11
N GLN A 243 14.43 -7.19 -2.82
CA GLN A 243 14.10 -6.05 -1.96
C GLN A 243 14.80 -4.77 -2.44
N ASN A 244 16.10 -4.84 -2.75
CA ASN A 244 16.82 -3.70 -3.28
C ASN A 244 16.26 -3.23 -4.63
N THR A 245 15.86 -4.16 -5.52
CA THR A 245 15.23 -3.79 -6.79
C THR A 245 13.87 -3.13 -6.59
N LEU A 246 13.09 -3.56 -5.58
CA LEU A 246 11.82 -2.94 -5.21
C LEU A 246 12.04 -1.52 -4.69
N GLU A 247 13.01 -1.34 -3.80
CA GLU A 247 13.40 -0.02 -3.28
C GLU A 247 13.90 0.91 -4.41
N ASP A 248 14.69 0.39 -5.36
CA ASP A 248 15.11 1.14 -6.54
C ASP A 248 13.92 1.52 -7.43
N VAL A 249 12.94 0.63 -7.61
CA VAL A 249 11.71 0.94 -8.37
C VAL A 249 10.88 1.99 -7.64
N GLU A 250 10.71 1.89 -6.32
CA GLU A 250 10.01 2.88 -5.50
C GLU A 250 10.70 4.25 -5.58
N ASN A 251 12.02 4.30 -5.38
CA ASN A 251 12.82 5.52 -5.51
C ASN A 251 12.74 6.11 -6.93
N ASN A 252 12.78 5.27 -7.96
CA ASN A 252 12.62 5.74 -9.34
C ASN A 252 11.20 6.21 -9.63
N LEU A 253 10.17 5.64 -9.00
CA LEU A 253 8.79 6.09 -9.13
C LEU A 253 8.61 7.46 -8.44
N GLU A 254 9.19 7.64 -7.25
CA GLU A 254 9.20 8.90 -6.52
C GLU A 254 9.95 10.01 -7.27
N ASN A 255 11.12 9.69 -7.83
CA ASN A 255 11.95 10.63 -8.58
C ASN A 255 11.36 11.00 -9.96
N ASN A 256 10.64 10.09 -10.63
CA ASN A 256 10.04 10.37 -11.94
C ASN A 256 8.64 11.02 -11.87
N LEU A 257 8.01 11.08 -10.69
CA LEU A 257 6.71 11.73 -10.48
C LEU A 257 6.77 13.03 -9.67
N ASP A 258 7.96 13.51 -9.27
CA ASP A 258 8.13 14.71 -8.41
C ASP A 258 7.21 14.64 -7.16
N LEU A 259 7.19 13.47 -6.51
CA LEU A 259 6.34 13.18 -5.34
C LEU A 259 7.07 13.35 -4.00
N SER A 260 8.32 13.81 -4.02
CA SER A 260 9.12 14.14 -2.85
C SER A 260 9.45 15.63 -2.85
N GLY A 261 9.30 16.28 -1.70
CA GLY A 261 9.51 17.71 -1.55
C GLY A 261 8.74 18.30 -0.38
N ASP A 262 8.90 19.61 -0.21
CA ASP A 262 8.13 20.37 0.75
C ASP A 262 6.63 20.25 0.48
N THR A 263 5.87 20.01 1.55
CA THR A 263 4.41 20.03 1.53
C THR A 263 3.94 21.39 1.99
N TYR A 264 3.21 22.07 1.12
CA TYR A 264 2.59 23.34 1.42
C TYR A 264 1.07 23.19 1.36
N LEU A 265 0.41 23.88 2.27
CA LEU A 265 -1.01 24.11 2.26
C LEU A 265 -1.27 25.55 1.79
N ASN A 266 -1.93 25.71 0.65
CA ASN A 266 -2.28 27.00 0.09
C ASN A 266 -3.75 27.31 0.39
N LEU A 267 -3.97 28.14 1.41
CA LEU A 267 -5.29 28.48 1.92
C LEU A 267 -5.84 29.72 1.21
N CYS A 268 -6.93 29.57 0.47
CA CYS A 268 -7.51 30.62 -0.35
C CYS A 268 -8.89 31.05 0.17
N ASN A 269 -9.10 32.36 0.31
CA ASN A 269 -10.42 32.90 0.63
C ASN A 269 -11.18 33.23 -0.67
N GLN A 270 -12.08 32.32 -1.07
CA GLN A 270 -13.01 32.52 -2.19
C GLN A 270 -14.44 32.83 -1.72
N THR A 271 -14.59 33.26 -0.46
CA THR A 271 -15.89 33.68 0.07
C THR A 271 -16.22 35.10 -0.36
N SER A 272 -17.47 35.50 -0.20
CA SER A 272 -17.88 36.89 -0.43
C SER A 272 -17.36 37.85 0.64
N ASN A 273 -16.83 37.34 1.75
CA ASN A 273 -16.39 38.09 2.93
C ASN A 273 -14.94 38.58 2.80
N ASP A 274 -14.65 39.71 3.46
CA ASP A 274 -13.38 40.43 3.34
C ASP A 274 -12.17 39.66 3.86
N ILE A 275 -12.32 38.94 4.98
CA ILE A 275 -11.24 38.18 5.63
C ILE A 275 -11.80 36.84 6.15
N ILE A 276 -11.00 35.79 5.98
CA ILE A 276 -11.15 34.51 6.69
C ILE A 276 -9.99 34.31 7.64
N ASP A 277 -10.30 33.88 8.85
CA ASP A 277 -9.30 33.36 9.77
C ASP A 277 -9.24 31.85 9.62
N ALA A 278 -8.08 31.33 9.23
CA ALA A 278 -7.86 29.90 9.07
C ALA A 278 -6.86 29.36 10.09
N ALA A 279 -7.14 28.16 10.60
CA ALA A 279 -6.27 27.38 11.44
C ALA A 279 -6.31 25.91 11.00
N PHE A 280 -5.30 25.14 11.34
CA PHE A 280 -5.31 23.71 11.06
C PHE A 280 -4.54 22.90 12.07
N MET A 281 -4.86 21.61 12.15
CA MET A 281 -4.15 20.60 12.92
C MET A 281 -3.68 19.47 12.02
N TYR A 282 -2.51 18.91 12.28
CA TYR A 282 -1.89 17.83 11.52
C TYR A 282 -0.98 16.99 12.42
N TRP A 283 -0.76 15.73 12.06
CA TRP A 283 0.18 14.86 12.77
C TRP A 283 1.59 15.13 12.25
N ASN A 284 2.56 15.51 13.10
CA ASN A 284 3.91 15.85 12.63
C ASN A 284 4.91 14.67 12.68
N GLY A 285 4.48 13.49 13.12
CA GLY A 285 5.34 12.31 13.35
C GLY A 285 5.49 11.96 14.83
N GLU A 286 5.49 12.97 15.70
CA GLU A 286 5.68 12.82 17.16
C GLU A 286 4.40 13.13 17.95
N GLY A 287 3.50 13.94 17.39
CA GLY A 287 2.25 14.33 18.02
C GLY A 287 1.34 15.14 17.09
N TRP A 288 0.15 15.46 17.60
CA TRP A 288 -0.74 16.40 16.91
C TRP A 288 -0.24 17.82 17.08
N LYS A 289 -0.08 18.55 15.99
CA LYS A 289 0.33 19.95 15.98
C LYS A 289 -0.77 20.79 15.38
N SER A 290 -1.11 21.92 16.00
CA SER A 290 -2.08 22.87 15.46
C SER A 290 -1.48 24.27 15.35
N GLN A 291 -1.90 25.02 14.34
CA GLN A 291 -1.41 26.37 14.09
C GLN A 291 -2.44 27.25 13.38
N GLY A 292 -2.39 28.54 13.68
CA GLY A 292 -3.29 29.58 13.16
C GLY A 292 -2.95 30.91 13.81
N TRP A 293 -3.74 31.97 13.73
CA TRP A 293 -4.65 32.25 12.64
C TRP A 293 -3.88 32.80 11.44
N TRP A 294 -4.32 32.38 10.27
CA TRP A 294 -3.96 32.96 9.00
C TRP A 294 -5.12 33.83 8.53
N ASN A 295 -4.92 35.14 8.52
CA ASN A 295 -5.95 36.09 8.06
C ASN A 295 -5.83 36.24 6.54
N ILE A 296 -6.76 35.67 5.80
CA ILE A 296 -6.72 35.57 4.34
C ILE A 296 -7.76 36.51 3.75
N LYS A 297 -7.30 37.55 3.05
CA LYS A 297 -8.21 38.51 2.42
C LYS A 297 -8.96 37.88 1.25
N LYS A 298 -10.13 38.45 0.94
CA LYS A 298 -10.95 38.06 -0.20
C LYS A 298 -10.14 37.99 -1.50
N GLY A 299 -10.21 36.85 -2.17
CA GLY A 299 -9.50 36.60 -3.43
C GLY A 299 -8.01 36.29 -3.29
N GLU A 300 -7.45 36.36 -2.08
CA GLU A 300 -6.05 36.03 -1.82
C GLU A 300 -5.88 34.59 -1.34
N CYS A 301 -4.65 34.08 -1.46
CA CYS A 301 -4.22 32.80 -0.91
C CYS A 301 -2.98 32.98 -0.03
N THR A 302 -2.90 32.23 1.06
CA THR A 302 -1.73 32.16 1.95
C THR A 302 -1.14 30.77 1.85
N LYS A 303 0.13 30.69 1.43
CA LYS A 303 0.91 29.45 1.36
C LYS A 303 1.59 29.19 2.70
N VAL A 304 1.26 28.08 3.34
CA VAL A 304 1.79 27.66 4.65
C VAL A 304 2.56 26.36 4.47
N TRP A 305 3.78 26.30 4.99
CA TRP A 305 4.57 25.07 4.99
C TRP A 305 4.10 24.12 6.09
N VAL A 306 3.96 22.85 5.77
CA VAL A 306 3.48 21.80 6.70
C VAL A 306 4.64 20.92 7.16
N GLY A 307 5.46 20.47 6.22
CA GLY A 307 6.57 19.55 6.47
C GLY A 307 7.24 19.07 5.18
N PHE A 308 8.43 18.51 5.30
CA PHE A 308 9.10 17.82 4.19
C PHE A 308 8.51 16.42 3.99
N ASN A 309 8.14 16.06 2.76
CA ASN A 309 7.50 14.79 2.41
C ASN A 309 6.24 14.46 3.21
N TYR A 310 5.53 15.48 3.70
CA TYR A 310 4.33 15.28 4.48
C TYR A 310 3.19 14.72 3.62
N ARG A 311 2.64 13.58 4.03
CA ARG A 311 1.46 12.95 3.43
C ARG A 311 0.50 12.54 4.52
N GLY A 312 -0.73 13.02 4.45
CA GLY A 312 -1.72 12.66 5.45
C GLY A 312 -2.89 13.64 5.54
N ASP A 313 -3.75 13.38 6.51
CA ASP A 313 -4.91 14.21 6.80
C ASP A 313 -4.49 15.48 7.56
N ILE A 314 -4.88 16.64 7.04
CA ILE A 314 -4.92 17.91 7.75
C ILE A 314 -6.37 18.20 8.15
N TYR A 315 -6.55 18.71 9.36
CA TYR A 315 -7.85 19.09 9.92
C TYR A 315 -7.95 20.61 9.93
N LEU A 316 -8.71 21.15 8.98
CA LEU A 316 -8.83 22.58 8.71
C LEU A 316 -10.01 23.20 9.43
N HIS A 317 -9.81 24.38 9.98
CA HIS A 317 -10.86 25.23 10.49
C HIS A 317 -10.79 26.61 9.84
N GLY A 318 -11.93 27.16 9.44
CA GLY A 318 -12.05 28.54 9.00
C GLY A 318 -13.16 29.25 9.75
N GLN A 319 -13.01 30.53 10.06
CA GLN A 319 -14.07 31.32 10.69
C GLN A 319 -14.17 32.73 10.11
N ILE A 320 -15.40 33.24 10.09
CA ILE A 320 -15.76 34.61 9.73
C ILE A 320 -16.94 35.03 10.62
N ASN A 321 -16.72 35.93 11.58
CA ASN A 321 -17.75 36.39 12.51
C ASN A 321 -18.53 35.21 13.14
N ILE A 322 -19.75 34.94 12.67
CA ILE A 322 -20.62 33.84 13.14
C ILE A 322 -20.52 32.54 12.30
N LEU A 323 -19.91 32.60 11.11
CA LEU A 323 -19.77 31.47 10.20
C LEU A 323 -18.48 30.70 10.47
N LYS A 324 -18.55 29.36 10.45
CA LYS A 324 -17.43 28.48 10.77
C LYS A 324 -17.39 27.30 9.81
N TRP A 325 -16.29 27.14 9.09
CA TRP A 325 -15.98 25.99 8.25
C TRP A 325 -15.34 24.89 9.12
N GLY A 326 -16.11 23.86 9.41
CA GLY A 326 -15.69 22.66 10.15
C GLY A 326 -16.81 21.62 10.17
N SER A 327 -16.46 20.34 10.34
CA SER A 327 -17.42 19.27 10.64
C SER A 327 -17.42 19.01 12.15
N ASP A 328 -18.54 18.57 12.70
CA ASP A 328 -18.64 18.17 14.11
C ASP A 328 -17.83 16.90 14.43
N ASP A 329 -17.31 16.22 13.42
CA ASP A 329 -16.55 14.97 13.56
C ASP A 329 -15.14 15.16 14.12
N PHE A 330 -14.55 16.36 13.97
CA PHE A 330 -13.17 16.63 14.38
C PHE A 330 -13.05 18.01 15.02
N SER A 331 -12.15 18.16 15.98
CA SER A 331 -11.95 19.43 16.67
C SER A 331 -10.57 19.55 17.31
N PHE A 332 -10.09 20.78 17.49
CA PHE A 332 -8.81 21.10 18.13
C PHE A 332 -8.88 22.41 18.91
N CYS A 333 -7.89 22.70 19.76
CA CYS A 333 -7.84 23.95 20.52
C CYS A 333 -7.23 25.09 19.68
N ALA A 334 -7.82 26.27 19.78
CA ALA A 334 -7.32 27.53 19.24
C ALA A 334 -7.37 28.64 20.30
N THR A 335 -6.68 29.75 20.08
CA THR A 335 -6.77 30.96 20.91
C THR A 335 -7.23 32.15 20.06
N ASN A 336 -7.45 33.33 20.65
CA ASN A 336 -7.94 34.52 19.93
C ASN A 336 -6.86 35.23 19.09
N THR A 337 -5.58 34.88 19.30
CA THR A 337 -4.44 35.43 18.57
C THR A 337 -3.75 34.35 17.75
N ARG A 338 -2.75 34.73 16.95
CA ARG A 338 -1.86 33.78 16.29
C ARG A 338 -1.22 32.81 17.31
N PHE A 339 -1.16 31.53 16.97
CA PHE A 339 -0.78 30.42 17.83
C PHE A 339 -0.14 29.27 17.05
N GLU A 340 0.61 28.47 17.81
CA GLU A 340 1.17 27.21 17.39
C GLU A 340 1.24 26.32 18.64
N PHE A 341 0.58 25.17 18.62
CA PHE A 341 0.53 24.23 19.73
C PHE A 341 1.09 22.88 19.30
N GLU A 342 2.07 22.41 20.05
CA GLU A 342 2.53 21.03 20.00
C GLU A 342 1.65 20.15 20.90
N LYS A 343 1.56 18.85 20.58
CA LYS A 343 0.75 17.88 21.35
C LYS A 343 -0.68 18.37 21.61
N SER A 344 -1.30 18.87 20.55
CA SER A 344 -2.64 19.47 20.56
C SER A 344 -3.73 18.50 21.03
N ASP A 345 -3.47 17.20 21.03
CA ASP A 345 -4.33 16.15 21.57
C ASP A 345 -4.22 15.97 23.09
N GLU A 346 -3.10 16.38 23.70
CA GLU A 346 -2.89 16.36 25.16
C GLU A 346 -3.34 17.67 25.83
N MET A 347 -3.63 18.72 25.03
CA MET A 347 -3.99 20.04 25.52
C MET A 347 -5.47 20.13 25.92
N GLU A 348 -5.74 20.75 27.08
CA GLU A 348 -7.09 21.13 27.50
C GLU A 348 -7.46 22.52 26.94
N CYS A 349 -8.59 22.63 26.23
CA CYS A 349 -9.07 23.92 25.71
C CYS A 349 -9.76 24.73 26.83
N SER A 350 -8.98 25.30 27.75
CA SER A 350 -9.47 26.09 28.87
C SER A 350 -8.80 27.47 28.96
N GLY A 351 -9.38 28.39 29.73
CA GLY A 351 -8.89 29.78 29.84
C GLY A 351 -9.10 30.56 28.54
N ASP A 352 -8.01 31.06 27.96
CA ASP A 352 -8.01 31.81 26.69
C ASP A 352 -8.07 30.89 25.44
N ASN A 353 -8.00 29.58 25.64
CA ASN A 353 -8.11 28.58 24.58
C ASN A 353 -9.55 28.08 24.47
N TYR A 354 -10.01 27.85 23.25
CA TYR A 354 -11.35 27.35 22.96
C TYR A 354 -11.31 26.31 21.86
N LYS A 355 -12.35 25.47 21.83
CA LYS A 355 -12.46 24.36 20.89
C LYS A 355 -13.04 24.83 19.55
N VAL A 356 -12.39 24.44 18.46
CA VAL A 356 -12.85 24.69 17.09
C VAL A 356 -13.09 23.38 16.35
N ASN A 357 -14.14 23.33 15.54
CA ASN A 357 -14.51 22.16 14.74
C ASN A 357 -13.78 22.19 13.39
N ALA A 358 -13.42 21.04 12.85
CA ALA A 358 -12.53 20.96 11.70
C ALA A 358 -13.05 20.04 10.60
N ILE A 359 -12.65 20.32 9.37
CA ILE A 359 -12.89 19.47 8.21
C ILE A 359 -11.59 18.80 7.79
N LYS A 360 -11.68 17.51 7.48
CA LYS A 360 -10.56 16.71 7.00
C LYS A 360 -10.20 17.05 5.56
N PHE A 361 -8.91 17.21 5.28
CA PHE A 361 -8.34 17.50 3.97
C PHE A 361 -7.04 16.71 3.78
N LEU A 362 -7.02 15.80 2.81
CA LEU A 362 -5.86 14.98 2.51
C LEU A 362 -4.83 15.77 1.69
N VAL A 363 -3.57 15.76 2.12
CA VAL A 363 -2.46 16.44 1.44
C VAL A 363 -1.34 15.50 1.02
N PHE A 364 -0.58 15.92 0.02
CA PHE A 364 0.60 15.24 -0.52
C PHE A 364 1.79 16.21 -0.63
N PRO A 365 3.02 15.72 -0.79
CA PRO A 365 4.17 16.56 -1.13
C PRO A 365 3.88 17.46 -2.35
N GLY A 366 4.30 18.72 -2.28
CA GLY A 366 3.90 19.77 -3.22
C GLY A 366 2.92 20.78 -2.62
N VAL A 367 2.23 21.54 -3.48
CA VAL A 367 1.28 22.60 -3.06
C VAL A 367 -0.14 22.07 -3.11
N ASN A 368 -0.83 22.10 -1.97
CA ASN A 368 -2.20 21.60 -1.82
C ASN A 368 -3.14 22.79 -1.61
N ASP A 369 -4.02 23.06 -2.58
CA ASP A 369 -4.94 24.19 -2.52
C ASP A 369 -6.21 23.85 -1.73
N TYR A 370 -6.48 24.59 -0.66
CA TYR A 370 -7.77 24.56 0.03
C TYR A 370 -8.49 25.91 -0.14
N LYS A 371 -9.71 25.88 -0.67
CA LYS A 371 -10.50 27.07 -1.01
C LYS A 371 -11.71 27.17 -0.10
N PHE A 372 -11.73 28.15 0.78
CA PHE A 372 -12.93 28.49 1.55
C PHE A 372 -13.96 29.15 0.63
N LYS A 373 -15.21 28.68 0.67
CA LYS A 373 -16.32 29.14 -0.20
C LYS A 373 -17.59 29.37 0.62
N ASP A 374 -18.44 30.27 0.15
CA ASP A 374 -19.70 30.62 0.83
C ASP A 374 -20.63 29.40 0.98
N TYR A 375 -21.32 29.32 2.13
CA TYR A 375 -22.27 28.25 2.46
C TYR A 375 -23.42 28.09 1.46
N LYS A 376 -23.78 29.14 0.72
CA LYS A 376 -24.82 29.09 -0.33
C LYS A 376 -24.44 28.19 -1.52
N ASN A 377 -23.18 27.75 -1.62
CA ASN A 377 -22.68 26.90 -2.70
C ASN A 377 -22.63 25.40 -2.36
N TYR A 378 -23.27 24.95 -1.27
CA TYR A 378 -23.37 23.52 -0.92
C TYR A 378 -24.69 22.84 -1.35
N THR A 379 -25.54 23.52 -2.11
CA THR A 379 -26.80 22.96 -2.64
C THR A 379 -26.86 22.90 -4.18
N GLU A 380 -25.72 22.70 -4.87
CA GLU A 380 -25.71 22.34 -6.31
C GLU A 380 -24.66 21.26 -6.70
#